data_AF-D2CQ37-F1
#
_entry.id   AF-D2CQ37-F1
#
_cell.length_a   1.000
_cell.length_b   1.000
_cell.length_c   1.000
_cell.angle_alpha   90.00
_cell.angle_beta   90.00
_cell.angle_gamma   90.00
#
_symmetry.space_group_name_H-M   'P 1'
#
loop_
_entity.id
_entity.type
_entity.pdbx_description
1 polymer ?
#
loop_
_entity_poly.entity_id
_entity_poly.type
_entity_poly.pdbx_seq_one_letter_code
_entity_poly.pdbx_strand_id
1 'polypeptide(L)'
;ASPAANVCCLRLADREVVQVTIHTDTLNESGFVEASFAAFKGRTIHTYHSEGAGGGHAPDIIRICGVANVLPSSTNPTRPYTVNTIDEHLDMLMVCHHLDPSLPEDVAFAESRIRGETIAAEDILHDLGAISMMSSDSQAMGRIGEVITGPGRRRNKMKRQRGALPGESAGNDNLRIKRYISKY
;
A
#
# COMPACT_ATOMS: atom_id res chain seq x y z
N ALA A 1 -15.46 0.25 -5.34
CA ALA A 1 -15.34 -1.19 -4.99
C ALA A 1 -16.37 -1.55 -3.92
N SER A 2 -17.63 -1.80 -4.32
CA SER A 2 -18.74 -1.91 -3.37
C SER A 2 -18.73 -3.24 -2.59
N PRO A 3 -19.33 -3.29 -1.37
CA PRO A 3 -19.46 -4.53 -0.61
C PRO A 3 -20.11 -5.68 -1.38
N ALA A 4 -21.13 -5.38 -2.21
CA ALA A 4 -21.81 -6.39 -3.01
C ALA A 4 -20.87 -7.01 -4.07
N ALA A 5 -20.06 -6.19 -4.75
CA ALA A 5 -19.06 -6.65 -5.70
C ALA A 5 -17.98 -7.51 -5.01
N ASN A 6 -17.48 -7.06 -3.86
CA ASN A 6 -16.48 -7.78 -3.07
C ASN A 6 -16.99 -9.17 -2.63
N VAL A 7 -18.22 -9.24 -2.12
CA VAL A 7 -18.84 -10.52 -1.69
C VAL A 7 -19.00 -11.47 -2.87
N CYS A 8 -19.48 -10.97 -4.02
CA CYS A 8 -19.70 -11.77 -5.22
C CYS A 8 -18.37 -12.31 -5.77
N CYS A 9 -17.38 -11.44 -5.96
CA CYS A 9 -16.06 -11.79 -6.48
C CYS A 9 -15.36 -12.84 -5.61
N LEU A 10 -15.34 -12.64 -4.28
CA LEU A 10 -14.71 -13.60 -3.36
C LEU A 10 -15.44 -14.95 -3.31
N ARG A 11 -16.77 -15.00 -3.54
CA ARG A 11 -17.50 -16.29 -3.63
C ARG A 11 -17.08 -17.07 -4.87
N LEU A 12 -16.81 -16.37 -5.97
CA LEU A 12 -16.31 -16.99 -7.19
C LEU A 12 -14.86 -17.44 -6.99
N ALA A 13 -14.03 -16.61 -6.37
CA ALA A 13 -12.63 -16.91 -6.07
C ALA A 13 -12.45 -18.21 -5.28
N ASP A 14 -13.28 -18.44 -4.26
CA ASP A 14 -13.30 -19.69 -3.49
C ASP A 14 -13.63 -20.92 -4.36
N ARG A 15 -14.56 -20.77 -5.31
CA ARG A 15 -14.98 -21.85 -6.21
C ARG A 15 -13.94 -22.18 -7.28
N GLU A 16 -13.29 -21.15 -7.81
CA GLU A 16 -12.32 -21.27 -8.90
C GLU A 16 -10.88 -21.42 -8.39
N VAL A 17 -10.65 -21.32 -7.07
CA VAL A 17 -9.34 -21.41 -6.42
C VAL A 17 -8.35 -20.39 -6.99
N VAL A 18 -8.81 -19.14 -7.13
CA VAL A 18 -8.00 -18.01 -7.64
C VAL A 18 -7.85 -16.92 -6.58
N GLN A 19 -6.75 -16.17 -6.63
CA GLN A 19 -6.55 -15.01 -5.78
C GLN A 19 -7.36 -13.80 -6.30
N VAL A 20 -7.88 -12.98 -5.39
CA VAL A 20 -8.49 -11.69 -5.72
C VAL A 20 -7.57 -10.58 -5.23
N THR A 21 -7.22 -9.68 -6.14
CA THR A 21 -6.56 -8.42 -5.82
C THR A 21 -7.59 -7.30 -5.73
N ILE A 22 -7.42 -6.36 -4.80
CA ILE A 22 -8.37 -5.27 -4.61
C ILE A 22 -7.70 -3.90 -4.50
N HIS A 23 -8.29 -2.94 -5.20
CA HIS A 23 -8.18 -1.50 -4.99
C HIS A 23 -9.51 -1.04 -4.38
N THR A 24 -9.50 -0.58 -3.12
CA THR A 24 -10.74 -0.32 -2.36
C THR A 24 -11.35 1.05 -2.68
N ASP A 25 -12.51 1.35 -2.11
CA ASP A 25 -13.29 2.55 -2.43
C ASP A 25 -12.73 3.80 -1.73
N THR A 26 -11.82 4.51 -2.39
CA THR A 26 -11.20 5.75 -1.86
C THR A 26 -12.23 6.78 -1.42
N LEU A 27 -13.34 6.90 -2.13
CA LEU A 27 -14.38 7.88 -1.87
C LEU A 27 -15.24 7.53 -0.65
N ASN A 28 -15.13 6.30 -0.14
CA ASN A 28 -16.03 5.76 0.86
C ASN A 28 -17.51 5.82 0.43
N GLU A 29 -17.79 5.82 -0.87
CA GLU A 29 -19.13 5.98 -1.45
C GLU A 29 -20.07 4.87 -0.98
N SER A 30 -19.58 3.62 -1.02
CA SER A 30 -20.35 2.44 -0.60
C SER A 30 -20.16 2.09 0.88
N GLY A 31 -19.53 2.97 1.66
CA GLY A 31 -19.19 2.80 3.08
C GLY A 31 -17.69 2.94 3.36
N PHE A 32 -17.35 3.06 4.64
CA PHE A 32 -15.97 3.15 5.12
C PHE A 32 -15.23 1.80 5.08
N VAL A 33 -13.95 1.82 5.45
CA VAL A 33 -13.05 0.67 5.38
C VAL A 33 -13.60 -0.58 6.10
N GLU A 34 -14.33 -0.41 7.20
CA GLU A 34 -14.98 -1.49 7.95
C GLU A 34 -16.00 -2.26 7.12
N ALA A 35 -16.74 -1.56 6.25
CA ALA A 35 -17.74 -2.18 5.38
C ALA A 35 -17.05 -3.12 4.37
N SER A 36 -15.91 -2.70 3.83
CA SER A 36 -15.07 -3.56 2.98
C SER A 36 -14.51 -4.76 3.74
N PHE A 37 -13.99 -4.55 4.96
CA PHE A 37 -13.46 -5.65 5.78
C PHE A 37 -14.54 -6.68 6.12
N ALA A 38 -15.74 -6.21 6.48
CA ALA A 38 -16.89 -7.07 6.72
C ALA A 38 -17.32 -7.82 5.45
N ALA A 39 -17.25 -7.18 4.28
CA ALA A 39 -17.58 -7.79 2.99
C ALA A 39 -16.63 -8.94 2.60
N PHE A 40 -15.38 -8.89 3.07
CA PHE A 40 -14.42 -9.99 2.85
C PHE A 40 -14.86 -11.28 3.55
N LYS A 41 -15.57 -11.18 4.68
CA LYS A 41 -16.06 -12.33 5.48
C LYS A 41 -14.94 -13.31 5.86
N GLY A 42 -13.76 -12.78 6.18
CA GLY A 42 -12.59 -13.58 6.55
C GLY A 42 -11.94 -14.38 5.41
N ARG A 43 -12.38 -14.21 4.15
CA ARG A 43 -11.78 -14.90 2.99
C ARG A 43 -10.49 -14.23 2.57
N THR A 44 -9.56 -15.04 2.05
CA THR A 44 -8.25 -14.55 1.61
C THR A 44 -8.40 -13.51 0.51
N ILE A 45 -7.69 -12.39 0.65
CA ILE A 45 -7.68 -11.32 -0.35
C ILE A 45 -6.32 -10.63 -0.37
N HIS A 46 -5.84 -10.27 -1.55
CA HIS A 46 -4.63 -9.47 -1.73
C HIS A 46 -5.00 -8.00 -1.88
N THR A 47 -4.49 -7.16 -0.98
CA THR A 47 -4.74 -5.72 -1.02
C THR A 47 -3.59 -5.01 -1.70
N TYR A 48 -3.89 -4.38 -2.83
CA TYR A 48 -2.92 -3.60 -3.59
C TYR A 48 -2.66 -2.25 -2.88
N HIS A 49 -1.46 -1.68 -3.08
CA HIS A 49 -1.01 -0.39 -2.52
C HIS A 49 -1.61 -0.06 -1.14
N SER A 50 -1.38 -0.95 -0.16
CA SER A 50 -2.10 -1.01 1.12
C SER A 50 -1.96 0.24 1.99
N GLU A 51 -1.01 1.12 1.68
CA GLU A 51 -0.85 2.42 2.33
C GLU A 51 -1.90 3.47 1.89
N GLY A 52 -2.34 3.40 0.64
CA GLY A 52 -3.46 4.19 0.12
C GLY A 52 -3.12 5.29 -0.90
N ALA A 53 -1.86 5.68 -1.12
CA ALA A 53 -1.53 6.66 -2.17
C ALA A 53 -1.93 6.16 -3.57
N GLY A 54 -1.64 4.88 -3.86
CA GLY A 54 -2.10 4.20 -5.07
C GLY A 54 -3.63 3.99 -5.12
N GLY A 55 -4.33 4.17 -3.99
CA GLY A 55 -5.78 4.21 -3.85
C GLY A 55 -6.34 3.23 -2.81
N GLY A 56 -7.58 3.47 -2.40
CA GLY A 56 -8.24 2.77 -1.31
C GLY A 56 -8.81 3.73 -0.27
N HIS A 57 -9.70 3.22 0.59
CA HIS A 57 -10.43 3.99 1.60
C HIS A 57 -9.57 5.07 2.27
N ALA A 58 -9.89 6.35 2.02
CA ALA A 58 -9.19 7.46 2.64
C ALA A 58 -9.80 7.79 4.00
N PRO A 59 -9.00 8.03 5.06
CA PRO A 59 -7.53 8.04 5.09
C PRO A 59 -6.89 6.72 5.58
N ASP A 60 -7.68 5.72 5.94
CA ASP A 60 -7.28 4.69 6.90
C ASP A 60 -7.21 3.26 6.35
N ILE A 61 -7.16 3.09 5.02
CA ILE A 61 -6.97 1.78 4.38
C ILE A 61 -5.76 1.01 4.93
N ILE A 62 -4.72 1.69 5.41
CA ILE A 62 -3.53 1.06 6.00
C ILE A 62 -3.83 0.12 7.18
N ARG A 63 -4.98 0.29 7.86
CA ARG A 63 -5.49 -0.65 8.89
C ARG A 63 -5.61 -2.08 8.38
N ILE A 64 -5.74 -2.26 7.06
CA ILE A 64 -5.86 -3.57 6.41
C ILE A 64 -4.63 -4.46 6.64
N CYS A 65 -3.47 -3.87 6.95
CA CYS A 65 -2.24 -4.61 7.28
C CYS A 65 -2.35 -5.40 8.60
N GLY A 66 -3.33 -5.08 9.45
CA GLY A 66 -3.61 -5.80 10.70
C GLY A 66 -4.64 -6.93 10.56
N VAL A 67 -5.18 -7.16 9.36
CA VAL A 67 -6.28 -8.11 9.13
C VAL A 67 -5.71 -9.47 8.69
N ALA A 68 -6.02 -10.53 9.45
CA ALA A 68 -5.35 -11.83 9.30
C ALA A 68 -5.56 -12.53 7.94
N ASN A 69 -6.70 -12.34 7.30
CA ASN A 69 -7.02 -12.92 5.99
C ASN A 69 -6.51 -12.07 4.81
N VAL A 70 -5.78 -10.99 5.07
CA VAL A 70 -5.27 -10.09 4.04
C VAL A 70 -3.82 -10.42 3.72
N LEU A 71 -3.49 -10.39 2.43
CA LEU A 71 -2.13 -10.41 1.91
C LEU A 71 -1.75 -9.00 1.44
N PRO A 72 -1.14 -8.15 2.29
CA PRO A 72 -0.90 -6.75 1.94
C PRO A 72 0.33 -6.57 1.05
N SER A 73 0.18 -5.82 -0.04
CA SER A 73 1.30 -5.32 -0.85
C SER A 73 1.36 -3.81 -0.93
N SER A 74 2.54 -3.31 -1.28
CA SER A 74 2.80 -1.91 -1.62
C SER A 74 3.22 -1.77 -3.06
N THR A 75 2.94 -0.61 -3.64
CA THR A 75 3.51 -0.19 -4.93
C THR A 75 4.76 0.64 -4.68
N ASN A 76 5.57 0.86 -5.72
CA ASN A 76 6.93 1.36 -5.50
C ASN A 76 7.19 2.88 -5.60
N PRO A 77 6.27 3.77 -6.04
CA PRO A 77 6.64 5.18 -6.17
C PRO A 77 6.80 5.85 -4.81
N THR A 78 6.05 5.41 -3.79
CA THR A 78 6.10 5.95 -2.44
C THR A 78 7.35 5.49 -1.67
N ARG A 79 8.25 4.72 -2.31
CA ARG A 79 9.23 3.85 -1.65
C ARG A 79 10.69 4.14 -2.05
N PRO A 80 11.55 4.60 -1.13
CA PRO A 80 11.24 4.99 0.26
C PRO A 80 10.54 6.35 0.33
N TYR A 81 10.00 6.68 1.51
CA TYR A 81 9.54 8.05 1.75
C TYR A 81 10.73 9.03 1.78
N THR A 82 10.70 10.06 0.94
CA THR A 82 11.74 11.09 0.81
C THR A 82 11.15 12.49 0.81
N VAL A 83 12.01 13.51 0.81
CA VAL A 83 11.60 14.92 0.87
C VAL A 83 10.69 15.35 -0.29
N ASN A 84 10.83 14.74 -1.48
CA ASN A 84 10.05 15.10 -2.67
C ASN A 84 8.84 14.19 -2.88
N THR A 85 8.64 13.18 -2.03
CA THR A 85 7.62 12.15 -2.27
C THR A 85 6.22 12.74 -2.29
N ILE A 86 5.90 13.69 -1.40
CA ILE A 86 4.55 14.27 -1.34
C ILE A 86 4.25 15.11 -2.57
N ASP A 87 5.13 16.04 -2.91
CA ASP A 87 4.94 16.93 -4.05
C ASP A 87 4.81 16.15 -5.36
N GLU A 88 5.65 15.13 -5.57
CA GLU A 88 5.57 14.26 -6.74
C GLU A 88 4.23 13.51 -6.79
N HIS A 89 3.76 12.96 -5.67
CA HIS A 89 2.56 12.12 -5.66
C HIS A 89 1.28 12.94 -5.74
N LEU A 90 1.26 14.15 -5.19
CA LEU A 90 0.13 15.08 -5.37
C LEU A 90 -0.02 15.43 -6.85
N ASP A 91 1.05 15.88 -7.51
CA ASP A 91 0.99 16.24 -8.93
C ASP A 91 0.64 15.04 -9.82
N MET A 92 1.27 13.88 -9.57
CA MET A 92 0.96 12.63 -10.27
C MET A 92 -0.53 12.25 -10.12
N LEU A 93 -1.09 12.36 -8.91
CA LEU A 93 -2.49 12.03 -8.65
C LEU A 93 -3.43 12.97 -9.41
N MET A 94 -3.16 14.28 -9.38
CA MET A 94 -3.95 15.28 -10.08
C MET A 94 -4.00 14.98 -11.59
N VAL A 95 -2.85 14.65 -12.19
CA VAL A 95 -2.77 14.26 -13.61
C VAL A 95 -3.50 12.94 -13.88
N CYS A 96 -3.25 11.89 -13.09
CA CYS A 96 -3.83 10.56 -13.33
C CYS A 96 -5.36 10.55 -13.23
N HIS A 97 -5.94 11.43 -12.42
CA HIS A 97 -7.38 11.51 -12.21
C HIS A 97 -8.05 12.69 -12.93
N HIS A 98 -7.31 13.44 -13.75
CA HIS A 98 -7.81 14.63 -14.46
C HIS A 98 -8.46 15.65 -13.51
N LEU A 99 -7.85 15.84 -12.33
CA LEU A 99 -8.32 16.76 -11.31
C LEU A 99 -7.88 18.19 -11.65
N ASP A 100 -8.73 19.16 -11.31
CA ASP A 100 -8.47 20.57 -11.54
C ASP A 100 -7.88 21.22 -10.28
N PRO A 101 -6.63 21.74 -10.32
CA PRO A 101 -6.02 22.40 -9.17
C PRO A 101 -6.71 23.71 -8.76
N SER A 102 -7.62 24.24 -9.59
CA SER A 102 -8.44 25.41 -9.26
C SER A 102 -9.74 25.05 -8.52
N LEU A 103 -10.13 23.77 -8.47
CA LEU A 103 -11.32 23.30 -7.76
C LEU A 103 -10.95 22.82 -6.34
N PRO A 104 -11.50 23.43 -5.27
CA PRO A 104 -11.20 23.04 -3.89
C PRO A 104 -11.52 21.58 -3.57
N GLU A 105 -12.57 21.03 -4.16
CA GLU A 105 -13.00 19.64 -3.94
C GLU A 105 -12.00 18.63 -4.49
N ASP A 106 -11.42 18.93 -5.65
CA ASP A 106 -10.42 18.10 -6.32
C ASP A 106 -9.09 18.11 -5.53
N VAL A 107 -8.68 19.29 -5.06
CA VAL A 107 -7.51 19.43 -4.19
C VAL A 107 -7.75 18.70 -2.86
N ALA A 108 -8.92 18.86 -2.24
CA ALA A 108 -9.26 18.17 -1.00
C ALA A 108 -9.27 16.65 -1.17
N PHE A 109 -9.77 16.14 -2.29
CA PHE A 109 -9.68 14.71 -2.62
C PHE A 109 -8.22 14.27 -2.75
N ALA A 110 -7.38 15.02 -3.45
CA ALA A 110 -5.97 14.69 -3.63
C ALA A 110 -5.19 14.68 -2.31
N GLU A 111 -5.35 15.71 -1.48
CA GLU A 111 -4.75 15.82 -0.15
C GLU A 111 -5.26 14.75 0.80
N SER A 112 -6.53 14.34 0.68
CA SER A 112 -7.05 13.23 1.48
C SER A 112 -6.37 11.90 1.15
N ARG A 113 -5.82 11.74 -0.06
CA ARG A 113 -5.22 10.50 -0.57
C ARG A 113 -3.71 10.46 -0.42
N ILE A 114 -3.00 11.56 -0.65
CA ILE A 114 -1.54 11.65 -0.53
C ILE A 114 -1.16 12.21 0.83
N ARG A 115 -0.81 11.32 1.77
CA ARG A 115 -0.55 11.68 3.17
C ARG A 115 0.86 11.28 3.60
N GLY A 116 1.64 12.23 4.11
CA GLY A 116 3.01 11.95 4.54
C GLY A 116 3.09 10.96 5.70
N GLU A 117 2.09 10.97 6.57
CA GLU A 117 1.99 10.12 7.74
C GLU A 117 1.85 8.65 7.36
N THR A 118 0.93 8.31 6.44
CA THR A 118 0.71 6.93 6.03
C THR A 118 1.85 6.41 5.14
N ILE A 119 2.42 7.26 4.28
CA ILE A 119 3.63 6.95 3.48
C ILE A 119 4.83 6.68 4.41
N ALA A 120 5.02 7.48 5.46
CA ALA A 120 6.04 7.24 6.47
C ALA A 120 5.79 5.94 7.26
N ALA A 121 4.54 5.69 7.65
CA ALA A 121 4.14 4.47 8.36
C ALA A 121 4.38 3.22 7.52
N GLU A 122 4.13 3.26 6.21
CA GLU A 122 4.38 2.16 5.29
C GLU A 122 5.86 1.73 5.29
N ASP A 123 6.81 2.66 5.43
CA ASP A 123 8.23 2.31 5.51
C ASP A 123 8.53 1.47 6.77
N ILE A 124 7.91 1.84 7.90
CA ILE A 124 8.03 1.15 9.18
C ILE A 124 7.33 -0.21 9.12
N LEU A 125 6.13 -0.29 8.54
CA LEU A 125 5.36 -1.54 8.43
C LEU A 125 6.07 -2.57 7.55
N HIS A 126 6.76 -2.14 6.49
CA HIS A 126 7.66 -3.01 5.73
C HIS A 126 8.80 -3.56 6.59
N ASP A 127 9.43 -2.69 7.38
CA ASP A 127 10.55 -3.07 8.25
C ASP A 127 10.13 -4.00 9.38
N LEU A 128 8.91 -3.85 9.89
CA LEU A 128 8.29 -4.74 10.88
C LEU A 128 7.83 -6.08 10.26
N GLY A 129 7.56 -6.11 8.95
CA GLY A 129 7.03 -7.28 8.24
C GLY A 129 5.50 -7.34 8.18
N ALA A 130 4.81 -6.26 8.54
CA ALA A 130 3.35 -6.16 8.47
C ALA A 130 2.82 -5.98 7.04
N ILE A 131 3.65 -5.44 6.13
CA ILE A 131 3.39 -5.48 4.69
C ILE A 131 4.24 -6.58 4.09
N SER A 132 3.61 -7.52 3.39
CA SER A 132 4.22 -8.79 3.02
C SER A 132 4.87 -8.76 1.64
N MET A 133 4.38 -7.93 0.73
CA MET A 133 4.78 -7.95 -0.68
C MET A 133 5.05 -6.56 -1.26
N MET A 134 5.78 -6.54 -2.37
CA MET A 134 6.15 -5.37 -3.16
C MET A 134 5.74 -5.59 -4.62
N SER A 135 5.06 -4.63 -5.21
CA SER A 135 4.70 -4.61 -6.62
C SER A 135 5.08 -3.27 -7.27
N SER A 136 4.91 -3.17 -8.59
CA SER A 136 5.21 -1.95 -9.33
C SER A 136 4.04 -0.98 -9.34
N ASP A 137 2.90 -1.41 -9.90
CA ASP A 137 1.86 -0.57 -10.52
C ASP A 137 2.33 0.09 -11.82
N SER A 138 2.93 -0.70 -12.69
CA SER A 138 3.64 -0.22 -13.87
C SER A 138 2.81 0.73 -14.73
N GLN A 139 3.30 1.98 -14.87
CA GLN A 139 2.68 3.05 -15.66
C GLN A 139 1.30 3.52 -15.15
N ALA A 140 0.87 3.05 -13.98
CA ALA A 140 -0.39 3.42 -13.34
C ALA A 140 -0.12 3.78 -11.88
N MET A 141 0.70 4.82 -11.65
CA MET A 141 1.29 5.16 -10.34
C MET A 141 2.42 4.23 -9.90
N GLY A 142 3.29 3.80 -10.82
CA GLY A 142 4.36 2.86 -10.46
C GLY A 142 5.36 2.56 -11.57
N ARG A 143 6.50 2.00 -11.18
CA ARG A 143 7.71 1.88 -12.03
C ARG A 143 8.17 0.43 -12.13
N ILE A 144 7.94 -0.25 -13.25
CA ILE A 144 8.29 -1.68 -13.37
C ILE A 144 9.78 -1.99 -13.10
N GLY A 145 10.68 -1.11 -13.53
CA GLY A 145 12.13 -1.29 -13.38
C GLY A 145 12.66 -1.06 -11.96
N GLU A 146 11.82 -0.64 -11.00
CA GLU A 146 12.27 -0.23 -9.67
C GLU A 146 11.75 -1.11 -8.52
N VAL A 147 11.08 -2.22 -8.84
CA VAL A 147 10.56 -3.18 -7.84
C VAL A 147 11.69 -3.73 -6.96
N ILE A 148 12.88 -3.96 -7.50
CA ILE A 148 14.04 -4.51 -6.78
C ILE A 148 14.88 -3.42 -6.11
N THR A 149 15.02 -2.25 -6.75
CA THR A 149 15.88 -1.16 -6.24
C THR A 149 15.26 -0.40 -5.08
N GLY A 150 13.93 -0.18 -5.10
CA GLY A 150 13.15 0.41 -4.00
C GLY A 150 13.36 -0.27 -2.64
N PRO A 151 13.19 -1.61 -2.50
CA PRO A 151 13.42 -2.32 -1.25
C PRO A 151 14.85 -2.16 -0.72
N GLY A 152 15.86 -2.13 -1.60
CA GLY A 152 17.25 -1.87 -1.21
C GLY A 152 17.46 -0.49 -0.58
N ARG A 153 16.85 0.55 -1.18
CA ARG A 153 16.86 1.92 -0.63
C ARG A 153 16.11 2.01 0.69
N ARG A 154 14.95 1.36 0.81
CA ARG A 154 14.15 1.33 2.05
C ARG A 154 14.88 0.62 3.18
N ARG A 155 15.44 -0.57 2.92
CA ARG A 155 16.26 -1.32 3.89
C ARG A 155 17.36 -0.44 4.49
N ASN A 156 18.06 0.31 3.64
CA ASN A 156 19.10 1.25 4.09
C ASN A 156 18.50 2.36 4.97
N LYS A 157 17.42 3.02 4.52
CA LYS A 157 16.74 4.07 5.29
C LYS A 157 16.31 3.56 6.68
N MET A 158 15.64 2.42 6.75
CA MET A 158 15.15 1.84 8.00
C MET A 158 16.28 1.42 8.93
N LYS A 159 17.38 0.87 8.41
CA LYS A 159 18.57 0.62 9.22
C LYS A 159 19.14 1.91 9.83
N ARG A 160 19.27 2.97 9.03
CA ARG A 160 19.81 4.26 9.50
C ARG A 160 18.93 4.93 10.55
N GLN A 161 17.61 4.79 10.45
CA GLN A 161 16.66 5.46 11.34
C GLN A 161 16.28 4.62 12.57
N ARG A 162 16.22 3.29 12.44
CA ARG A 162 15.71 2.37 13.49
C ARG A 162 16.75 1.39 14.01
N GLY A 163 17.96 1.37 13.46
CA GLY A 163 19.03 0.47 13.88
C GLY A 163 18.81 -0.98 13.42
N ALA A 164 19.45 -1.92 14.10
CA ALA A 164 19.32 -3.35 13.84
C ALA A 164 17.93 -3.88 14.21
N LEU A 165 17.45 -4.91 13.52
CA LEU A 165 16.21 -5.58 13.91
C LEU A 165 16.40 -6.40 15.19
N PRO A 166 15.35 -6.63 15.99
CA PRO A 166 15.40 -7.60 17.08
C PRO A 166 15.82 -8.99 16.57
N GLY A 167 16.80 -9.60 17.24
CA GLY A 167 17.37 -10.91 16.86
C GLY A 167 18.48 -10.86 15.80
N GLU A 168 18.81 -9.69 15.26
CA GLU A 168 19.92 -9.54 14.31
C GLU A 168 21.27 -9.74 15.03
N SER A 169 22.18 -10.50 14.43
CA SER A 169 23.51 -10.70 15.00
C SER A 169 24.43 -9.51 14.73
N ALA A 170 25.39 -9.26 15.62
CA ALA A 170 26.37 -8.20 15.43
C ALA A 170 27.14 -8.36 14.10
N GLY A 171 27.29 -7.26 13.36
CA GLY A 171 28.09 -7.20 12.13
C GLY A 171 27.39 -7.68 10.85
N ASN A 172 26.10 -8.02 10.87
CA ASN A 172 25.34 -8.30 9.64
C ASN A 172 23.90 -7.78 9.71
N ASP A 173 23.19 -7.83 8.57
CA ASP A 173 21.79 -7.41 8.42
C ASP A 173 20.95 -8.55 7.81
N ASN A 174 21.32 -9.81 8.06
CA ASN A 174 20.76 -10.96 7.36
C ASN A 174 19.25 -11.11 7.55
N LEU A 175 18.72 -10.89 8.75
CA LEU A 175 17.28 -10.96 9.00
C LEU A 175 16.55 -9.87 8.21
N ARG A 176 17.07 -8.64 8.24
CA ARG A 176 16.47 -7.55 7.44
C ARG A 176 16.58 -7.84 5.94
N ILE A 177 17.73 -8.31 5.44
CA ILE A 177 17.91 -8.64 4.02
C ILE A 177 16.93 -9.74 3.59
N LYS A 178 16.83 -10.83 4.35
CA LYS A 178 15.90 -11.94 4.09
C LYS A 178 14.44 -11.47 4.10
N ARG A 179 14.06 -10.60 5.05
CA ARG A 179 12.72 -10.01 5.13
C ARG A 179 12.36 -9.15 3.92
N TYR A 180 13.32 -8.44 3.34
CA TYR A 180 13.06 -7.56 2.19
C TYR A 180 13.12 -8.30 0.86
N ILE A 181 14.03 -9.26 0.69
CA ILE A 181 14.11 -10.06 -0.53
C ILE A 181 12.89 -10.98 -0.67
N SER A 182 12.28 -11.42 0.44
CA SER A 182 11.06 -12.24 0.39
C SER A 182 9.81 -11.50 -0.10
N LYS A 183 9.91 -10.20 -0.40
CA LYS A 183 8.76 -9.36 -0.79
C LYS A 183 8.58 -9.27 -2.31
N TYR A 184 9.53 -9.77 -3.11
CA TYR A 184 9.52 -9.69 -4.58
C TYR A 184 10.24 -10.87 -5.23
#